data_AF-A0A538MPP7-F1
#
_entry.id   AF-A0A538MPP7-F1
#
_cell.length_a   1.000
_cell.length_b   1.000
_cell.length_c   1.000
_cell.angle_alpha   90.00
_cell.angle_beta   90.00
_cell.angle_gamma   90.00
#
_symmetry.space_group_name_H-M   'P 1'
#
loop_
_entity.id
_entity.type
_entity.pdbx_description
1 polymer ?
#
loop_
_entity_poly.entity_id
_entity_poly.type
_entity_poly.pdbx_seq_one_letter_code
_entity_poly.pdbx_strand_id
1 'polypeptide(L)'
;MRLQTSAQVVAFLSGHLGYPFPSPALFTKIGDRFRRAVASYAEANDIPWIKFGKDDDKLATMAPHLRRQAATGCSGVAAIGVAQEFQRVWSATEGRTSTGTPRWSFYKADRRVTVYYFYLWDE
;
A
#
# COMPACT_ATOMS: atom_id res chain seq x y z
N MET A 1 12.09 -12.20 0.25
CA MET A 1 11.01 -13.20 0.36
C MET A 1 9.99 -12.97 -0.77
N ARG A 2 9.42 -14.03 -1.37
CA ARG A 2 8.44 -13.90 -2.47
C ARG A 2 7.03 -14.24 -1.94
N LEU A 3 6.01 -13.47 -2.31
CA LEU A 3 4.61 -13.61 -1.86
C LEU A 3 3.69 -14.09 -3.01
N GLN A 4 4.10 -15.15 -3.70
CA GLN A 4 3.44 -15.67 -4.90
C GLN A 4 2.44 -16.79 -4.58
N THR A 5 2.57 -17.48 -3.43
CA THR A 5 1.69 -18.57 -3.01
C THR A 5 1.05 -18.33 -1.64
N SER A 6 -0.05 -19.05 -1.36
CA SER A 6 -0.75 -19.00 -0.06
C SER A 6 0.16 -19.43 1.11
N ALA A 7 0.99 -20.46 0.91
CA ALA A 7 1.97 -20.90 1.90
C ALA A 7 3.01 -19.81 2.24
N GLN A 8 3.44 -19.04 1.24
CA GLN A 8 4.36 -17.93 1.43
C GLN A 8 3.74 -16.77 2.22
N VAL A 9 2.43 -16.53 2.07
CA VAL A 9 1.70 -15.57 2.88
C VAL A 9 1.68 -16.01 4.35
N VAL A 10 1.39 -17.28 4.62
CA VAL A 10 1.41 -17.84 5.98
C VAL A 10 2.81 -17.72 6.60
N ALA A 11 3.86 -18.06 5.84
CA ALA A 11 5.25 -17.92 6.26
C ALA A 11 5.64 -16.47 6.55
N PHE A 12 5.14 -15.51 5.76
CA PHE A 12 5.33 -14.08 6.03
C PHE A 12 4.69 -13.64 7.33
N LEU A 13 3.40 -13.94 7.50
CA LEU A 13 2.65 -13.48 8.67
C LEU A 13 3.18 -14.12 9.96
N SER A 14 3.49 -15.41 9.94
CA SER A 14 3.86 -16.16 11.14
C SER A 14 5.35 -16.16 11.41
N GLY A 15 6.17 -16.40 10.38
CA GLY A 15 7.63 -16.48 10.52
C GLY A 15 8.28 -15.10 10.54
N HIS A 16 8.03 -14.28 9.51
CA HIS A 16 8.71 -12.98 9.39
C HIS A 16 8.12 -11.90 10.30
N LEU A 17 6.79 -11.83 10.42
CA LEU A 17 6.12 -10.86 11.28
C LEU A 17 5.80 -11.38 12.69
N GLY A 18 6.05 -12.66 12.97
CA GLY A 18 5.92 -13.23 14.31
C GLY A 18 4.48 -13.41 14.82
N TYR A 19 3.46 -13.30 13.96
CA TYR A 19 2.08 -13.46 14.41
C TYR A 19 1.75 -14.94 14.64
N PRO A 20 1.21 -15.33 15.81
CA PRO A 20 0.91 -16.74 16.10
C PRO A 20 -0.18 -17.32 15.21
N PHE A 21 -1.05 -16.47 14.65
CA PHE A 21 -2.14 -16.87 13.76
C PHE A 21 -2.15 -16.01 12.49
N PRO A 22 -1.94 -16.61 11.30
CA PRO A 22 -1.93 -15.90 10.02
C PRO A 22 -3.37 -15.58 9.58
N SER A 23 -4.00 -14.62 10.25
CA SER A 23 -5.36 -14.15 9.94
C SER A 23 -5.34 -13.04 8.89
N PRO A 24 -6.32 -12.97 7.96
CA PRO A 24 -6.45 -11.85 7.02
C PRO A 24 -6.64 -10.48 7.71
N ALA A 25 -7.11 -10.45 8.97
CA ALA A 25 -7.22 -9.20 9.74
C ALA A 25 -5.87 -8.49 9.92
N LEU A 26 -4.76 -9.22 9.83
CA LEU A 26 -3.41 -8.65 9.88
C LEU A 26 -3.12 -7.75 8.68
N PHE A 27 -3.68 -8.03 7.49
CA PHE A 27 -3.51 -7.17 6.32
C PHE A 27 -4.11 -5.78 6.53
N THR A 28 -5.27 -5.70 7.19
CA THR A 28 -5.90 -4.42 7.54
C THR A 28 -4.99 -3.65 8.49
N LYS A 29 -4.48 -4.28 9.56
CA LYS A 29 -3.55 -3.63 10.51
C LYS A 29 -2.28 -3.12 9.83
N ILE A 30 -1.66 -3.92 8.96
CA ILE A 30 -0.46 -3.55 8.21
C ILE A 30 -0.77 -2.39 7.26
N GLY A 31 -1.86 -2.50 6.50
CA GLY A 31 -2.30 -1.48 5.57
C GLY A 31 -2.60 -0.14 6.27
N ASP A 32 -3.28 -0.16 7.40
CA ASP A 32 -3.63 1.06 8.14
C ASP A 32 -2.41 1.72 8.77
N ARG A 33 -1.46 0.92 9.29
CA ARG A 33 -0.17 1.45 9.72
C ARG A 33 0.57 2.13 8.57
N PHE A 34 0.60 1.51 7.39
CA PHE A 34 1.23 2.09 6.20
C PHE A 34 0.54 3.39 5.78
N ARG A 35 -0.79 3.41 5.64
CA ARG A 35 -1.55 4.63 5.27
C ARG A 35 -1.29 5.79 6.24
N ARG A 36 -1.28 5.50 7.55
CA ARG A 36 -0.97 6.51 8.58
C ARG A 36 0.47 7.02 8.45
N ALA A 37 1.43 6.13 8.22
CA ALA A 37 2.83 6.51 8.04
C ALA A 37 3.03 7.41 6.80
N VAL A 38 2.38 7.08 5.68
CA VAL A 38 2.42 7.91 4.46
C VAL A 38 1.78 9.28 4.70
N ALA A 39 0.63 9.34 5.37
CA ALA A 39 -0.04 10.59 5.71
C ALA A 39 0.82 11.46 6.66
N SER A 40 1.39 10.84 7.71
CA SER A 40 2.24 11.55 8.67
C SER A 40 3.53 12.05 8.01
N TYR A 41 4.11 11.27 7.10
CA TYR A 41 5.27 11.69 6.33
C TYR A 41 4.95 12.88 5.42
N ALA A 42 3.80 12.87 4.74
CA ALA A 42 3.38 13.99 3.90
C ALA A 42 3.17 15.26 4.71
N GLU A 43 2.47 15.16 5.84
CA GLU A 43 2.19 16.28 6.76
C GLU A 43 3.48 16.86 7.35
N ALA A 44 4.37 16.01 7.87
CA ALA A 44 5.61 16.45 8.52
C ALA A 44 6.62 17.12 7.57
N ASN A 45 6.44 16.98 6.25
CA ASN A 45 7.34 17.53 5.23
C ASN A 45 6.62 18.51 4.28
N ASP A 46 5.39 18.93 4.61
CA ASP A 46 4.56 19.81 3.78
C ASP A 46 4.42 19.32 2.32
N ILE A 47 4.40 18.00 2.11
CA ILE A 47 4.35 17.40 0.79
C ILE A 47 2.92 17.52 0.23
N PRO A 48 2.74 18.08 -0.98
CA PRO A 48 1.43 18.16 -1.63
C PRO A 48 0.74 16.79 -1.76
N TRP A 49 -0.49 16.70 -1.26
CA TRP A 49 -1.33 15.50 -1.32
C TRP A 49 -2.39 15.62 -2.40
N ILE A 50 -2.19 14.96 -3.54
CA ILE A 50 -3.04 15.11 -4.73
C ILE A 50 -3.93 13.88 -4.89
N LYS A 51 -5.24 14.05 -4.80
CA LYS A 51 -6.20 12.98 -5.07
C LYS A 51 -6.49 12.96 -6.57
N PHE A 52 -6.19 11.83 -7.23
CA PHE A 52 -6.50 11.65 -8.64
C PHE A 52 -7.98 11.33 -8.86
N GLY A 53 -8.56 12.01 -9.83
CA GLY A 53 -9.86 11.72 -10.43
C GLY A 53 -9.79 10.55 -11.40
N LYS A 54 -10.96 10.24 -11.96
CA LYS A 54 -11.07 9.29 -13.07
C LYS A 54 -10.59 10.00 -14.33
N ASP A 55 -9.70 9.35 -15.08
CA ASP A 55 -9.13 9.85 -16.35
C ASP A 55 -8.15 11.02 -16.23
N ASP A 56 -7.65 11.33 -15.02
CA ASP A 56 -6.59 12.31 -14.83
C ASP A 56 -5.30 11.89 -15.54
N ASP A 57 -4.71 12.80 -16.30
CA ASP A 57 -3.31 12.70 -16.68
C ASP A 57 -2.45 12.98 -15.45
N LYS A 58 -2.04 11.90 -14.79
CA LYS A 58 -1.24 11.94 -13.56
C LYS A 58 0.09 12.68 -13.77
N LEU A 59 0.72 12.57 -14.95
CA LEU A 59 2.00 13.23 -15.21
C LEU A 59 1.81 14.72 -15.41
N ALA A 60 0.83 15.12 -16.22
CA ALA A 60 0.51 16.54 -16.41
C ALA A 60 0.10 17.21 -15.10
N THR A 61 -0.71 16.52 -14.27
CA THR A 61 -1.14 16.98 -12.95
C THR A 61 0.05 17.22 -12.01
N MET A 62 1.08 16.38 -12.09
CA MET A 62 2.23 16.42 -11.18
C MET A 62 3.38 17.31 -11.67
N ALA A 63 3.41 17.66 -12.96
CA ALA A 63 4.47 18.47 -13.55
C ALA A 63 4.72 19.81 -12.82
N PRO A 64 3.70 20.58 -12.38
CA PRO A 64 3.93 21.81 -11.61
C PRO A 64 4.64 21.57 -10.27
N HIS A 65 4.35 20.45 -9.61
CA HIS A 65 4.98 20.08 -8.34
C HIS A 65 6.45 19.70 -8.54
N LEU A 66 6.74 18.90 -9.56
CA LEU A 66 8.11 18.52 -9.91
C LEU A 66 8.96 19.74 -10.28
N ARG A 67 8.41 20.68 -11.07
CA ARG A 67 9.12 21.94 -11.39
C ARG A 67 9.39 22.79 -10.15
N ARG A 68 8.44 22.84 -9.20
CA ARG A 68 8.64 23.55 -7.93
C ARG A 68 9.76 22.92 -7.11
N GLN A 69 9.79 21.59 -7.00
CA GLN A 69 10.86 20.90 -6.30
C GLN A 69 12.22 21.14 -6.98
N ALA A 70 12.28 21.00 -8.31
CA ALA A 70 13.49 21.28 -9.08
C ALA A 70 14.03 22.69 -8.88
N ALA A 71 13.15 23.69 -8.78
CA ALA A 71 13.53 25.08 -8.54
C ALA A 71 14.17 25.31 -7.15
N THR A 72 13.99 24.38 -6.20
CA THR A 72 14.72 24.42 -4.92
C THR A 72 16.18 23.98 -5.05
N GLY A 73 16.53 23.26 -6.12
CA GLY A 73 17.84 22.64 -6.30
C GLY A 73 18.15 21.52 -5.31
N CYS A 74 17.14 21.01 -4.58
CA CYS A 74 17.32 19.95 -3.57
C CYS A 74 16.49 18.72 -3.91
N SER A 75 17.11 17.54 -3.93
CA SER A 75 16.42 16.27 -4.13
C SER A 75 15.34 16.05 -3.08
N GLY A 76 14.19 15.52 -3.49
CA GLY A 76 13.08 15.31 -2.57
C GLY A 76 11.79 14.83 -3.22
N VAL A 77 10.80 14.57 -2.36
CA VAL A 77 9.44 14.22 -2.80
C VAL A 77 8.68 15.50 -3.13
N ALA A 78 8.40 15.70 -4.42
CA ALA A 78 7.70 16.87 -4.93
C ALA A 78 6.19 16.86 -4.64
N ALA A 79 5.58 15.68 -4.66
CA ALA A 79 4.17 15.45 -4.34
C ALA A 79 3.88 13.96 -4.13
N ILE A 80 2.76 13.66 -3.46
CA ILE A 80 2.19 12.32 -3.35
C ILE A 80 0.82 12.32 -4.04
N GLY A 81 0.71 11.52 -5.09
CA GLY A 81 -0.54 11.23 -5.78
C GLY A 81 -1.28 10.06 -5.14
N VAL A 82 -2.60 10.16 -5.01
CA VAL A 82 -3.44 9.14 -4.37
C VAL A 82 -4.57 8.74 -5.29
N ALA A 83 -4.65 7.46 -5.64
CA ALA A 83 -5.67 6.89 -6.51
C ALA A 83 -6.38 5.70 -5.87
N GLN A 84 -7.56 5.35 -6.39
CA GLN A 84 -8.28 4.11 -6.07
C GLN A 84 -8.30 3.20 -7.29
N GLU A 85 -7.51 2.13 -7.26
CA GLU A 85 -7.27 1.26 -8.43
C GLU A 85 -7.57 -0.21 -8.13
N PHE A 86 -7.95 -0.97 -9.14
CA PHE A 86 -8.08 -2.42 -9.01
C PHE A 86 -6.70 -3.06 -9.05
N GLN A 87 -6.39 -3.84 -8.02
CA GLN A 87 -5.13 -4.56 -7.89
C GLN A 87 -5.37 -6.00 -7.46
N ARG A 88 -4.49 -6.90 -7.89
CA ARG A 88 -4.55 -8.32 -7.57
C ARG A 88 -3.93 -8.60 -6.19
N VAL A 89 -4.75 -8.55 -5.15
CA VAL A 89 -4.33 -8.66 -3.75
C VAL A 89 -4.58 -10.04 -3.14
N TRP A 90 -3.97 -10.29 -1.99
CA TRP A 90 -4.29 -11.46 -1.17
C TRP A 90 -5.55 -11.21 -0.35
N SER A 91 -6.45 -12.18 -0.38
CA SER A 91 -7.66 -12.27 0.46
C SER A 91 -7.69 -13.66 1.09
N ALA A 92 -8.61 -13.90 2.02
CA ALA A 92 -8.80 -15.24 2.59
C ALA A 92 -10.27 -15.54 2.85
N THR A 93 -10.62 -16.83 2.74
CA THR A 93 -11.88 -17.37 3.27
C THR A 93 -11.62 -18.00 4.62
N GLU A 94 -12.56 -17.84 5.54
CA GLU A 94 -12.55 -18.53 6.82
C GLU A 94 -13.15 -19.92 6.68
N GLY A 95 -12.53 -20.90 7.33
CA GLY A 95 -13.04 -22.23 7.54
C GLY A 95 -12.70 -22.71 8.95
N ARG A 96 -13.00 -23.97 9.23
CA ARG A 96 -12.69 -24.61 10.52
C ARG A 96 -11.99 -25.95 10.30
N THR A 97 -11.11 -26.32 11.22
CA THR A 97 -10.57 -27.67 11.31
C THR A 97 -11.65 -28.64 11.83
N SER A 98 -11.37 -29.95 11.79
CA SER A 98 -12.23 -30.97 12.39
C SER A 98 -12.42 -30.77 13.91
N THR A 99 -11.49 -30.10 14.58
CA THR A 99 -11.55 -29.74 16.00
C THR A 99 -12.25 -28.40 16.27
N GLY A 100 -12.78 -27.73 15.23
CA GLY A 100 -13.46 -26.44 15.34
C GLY A 100 -12.55 -25.21 15.35
N THR A 101 -11.23 -25.38 15.26
CA THR A 101 -10.27 -24.26 15.24
C THR A 101 -10.38 -23.46 13.94
N PRO A 102 -10.44 -22.12 13.98
CA PRO A 102 -10.47 -21.30 12.77
C PRO A 102 -9.23 -21.50 11.89
N ARG A 103 -9.45 -21.55 10.58
CA ARG A 103 -8.40 -21.66 9.55
C ARG A 103 -8.70 -20.71 8.41
N TRP A 104 -7.67 -20.13 7.82
CA TRP A 104 -7.82 -19.27 6.64
C TRP A 104 -7.15 -19.87 5.40
N SER A 105 -7.88 -19.84 4.29
CA SER A 105 -7.37 -20.22 2.98
C SER A 105 -7.13 -18.97 2.14
N PHE A 106 -5.87 -18.65 1.87
CA PHE A 106 -5.50 -17.46 1.12
C PHE A 106 -5.61 -17.65 -0.39
N TYR A 107 -6.16 -16.66 -1.07
CA TYR A 107 -6.33 -16.64 -2.52
C TYR A 107 -6.11 -15.22 -3.07
N LYS A 108 -5.85 -15.12 -4.38
CA LYS A 108 -5.75 -13.83 -5.07
C LYS A 108 -7.12 -13.37 -5.54
N ALA A 109 -7.44 -12.11 -5.30
CA ALA A 109 -8.66 -11.48 -5.79
C ALA A 109 -8.35 -10.06 -6.26
N ASP A 110 -9.09 -9.60 -7.26
CA ASP A 110 -9.03 -8.21 -7.67
C ASP A 110 -9.88 -7.38 -6.69
N ARG A 111 -9.26 -6.35 -6.13
CA ARG A 111 -9.88 -5.45 -5.15
C ARG A 111 -9.48 -4.02 -5.48
N ARG A 112 -10.41 -3.10 -5.25
CA ARG A 112 -10.11 -1.67 -5.31
C ARG A 112 -9.29 -1.31 -4.06
N VAL A 113 -8.10 -0.78 -4.27
CA VAL A 113 -7.16 -0.38 -3.22
C VAL A 113 -6.69 1.05 -3.44
N THR A 114 -6.27 1.67 -2.34
CA THR A 114 -5.59 2.96 -2.39
C THR A 114 -4.16 2.76 -2.84
N VAL A 115 -3.76 3.46 -3.90
CA VAL A 115 -2.40 3.47 -4.44
C VAL A 115 -1.80 4.85 -4.18
N TYR A 116 -0.56 4.88 -3.68
CA TYR A 116 0.22 6.08 -3.45
C TYR A 116 1.36 6.15 -4.46
N TYR A 117 1.41 7.23 -5.23
CA TYR A 117 2.47 7.53 -6.18
C TYR A 117 3.34 8.65 -5.60
N PHE A 118 4.60 8.33 -5.31
CA PHE A 118 5.57 9.32 -4.88
C PHE A 118 6.24 9.90 -6.12
N TYR A 119 6.11 11.21 -6.32
CA TYR A 119 6.78 11.92 -7.39
C TYR A 119 8.04 12.55 -6.80
N LEU A 120 9.19 12.03 -7.20
CA LEU A 120 10.48 12.49 -6.72
C LEU A 120 11.15 13.35 -7.78
N TRP A 121 11.88 14.36 -7.33
CA TRP A 121 12.89 15.04 -8.12
C TRP A 121 14.24 14.78 -7.47
N ASP A 122 15.25 14.52 -8.29
CA ASP A 122 16.63 14.26 -7.89
C ASP A 122 17.55 14.98 -8.88
N GLU A 123 18.73 15.38 -8.42
CA GLU A 123 19.76 16.07 -9.22
C GLU A 123 20.52 15.11 -10.15
#